data_AF-A0A9D6UUE7-F1
#
_entry.id   AF-A0A9D6UUE7-F1
#
_cell.length_a   1.000
_cell.length_b   1.000
_cell.length_c   1.000
_cell.angle_alpha   90.00
_cell.angle_beta   90.00
_cell.angle_gamma   90.00
#
_symmetry.space_group_name_H-M   'P 1'
#
loop_
_entity.id
_entity.type
_entity.pdbx_description
1 polymer ?
#
loop_
_entity_poly.entity_id
_entity_poly.type
_entity_poly.pdbx_seq_one_letter_code
_entity_poly.pdbx_strand_id
1 'polypeptide(L)'
;MNIRRNIVLAIILCAIAALVAAIGMNSGTVPVSVVGSPFEERAMPVEDYVRLNISELSPVKESLGGSFFVTSIEARAGAGTVRYEDGHSAYTADFAYSIDERGAIDMRSFEIRE
;
A
#
# COMPACT_ATOMS: atom_id res chain seq x y z
N MET A 1 -41.37 29.67 10.31
CA MET A 1 -40.61 29.07 11.42
C MET A 1 -39.30 28.47 10.89
N ASN A 2 -38.39 29.31 10.36
CA ASN A 2 -37.20 28.86 9.59
C ASN A 2 -35.86 29.14 10.30
N ILE A 3 -35.86 29.96 11.37
CA ILE A 3 -34.64 30.31 12.12
C ILE A 3 -34.05 29.11 12.87
N ARG A 4 -34.89 28.25 13.47
CA ARG A 4 -34.40 27.08 14.22
C ARG A 4 -33.74 26.03 13.32
N ARG A 5 -34.17 25.93 12.05
CA ARG A 5 -33.62 24.96 11.08
C ARG A 5 -32.25 25.37 10.56
N ASN A 6 -32.02 26.67 10.35
CA ASN A 6 -30.73 27.19 9.90
C ASN A 6 -29.66 27.16 11.01
N ILE A 7 -30.05 27.36 12.27
CA ILE A 7 -29.13 27.26 13.42
C ILE A 7 -28.65 25.81 13.60
N VAL A 8 -29.54 24.82 13.48
CA VAL A 8 -29.16 23.39 13.59
C VAL A 8 -28.24 22.97 12.44
N LEU A 9 -28.51 23.41 11.21
CA LEU A 9 -27.64 23.17 10.05
C LEU A 9 -26.23 23.76 10.22
N ALA A 10 -26.12 24.97 10.79
CA ALA A 10 -24.83 25.61 11.04
C ALA A 10 -24.00 24.87 12.12
N ILE A 11 -24.66 24.35 13.17
CA ILE A 11 -23.99 23.57 14.22
C ILE A 11 -23.48 22.23 13.67
N ILE A 12 -24.27 21.56 12.82
CA ILE A 12 -23.87 20.29 12.18
C ILE A 12 -22.69 20.51 11.23
N LEU A 13 -22.71 21.58 10.42
CA LEU A 13 -21.59 21.94 9.55
C LEU A 13 -20.30 22.26 10.33
N CYS A 14 -20.40 22.99 11.45
CA CYS A 14 -19.24 23.25 12.32
C CYS A 14 -18.67 21.96 12.94
N ALA A 15 -19.52 21.03 13.36
CA ALA A 15 -19.09 19.76 13.96
C ALA A 15 -18.37 18.85 12.95
N ILE A 16 -18.84 18.81 11.70
CA ILE A 16 -18.21 18.05 10.62
C ILE A 16 -16.85 18.65 10.25
N ALA A 17 -16.74 19.98 10.18
CA ALA A 17 -15.46 20.66 9.93
C ALA A 17 -14.42 20.38 11.03
N ALA A 18 -14.85 20.30 12.30
CA ALA A 18 -13.95 19.97 13.40
C ALA A 18 -13.46 18.51 13.36
N LEU A 19 -14.27 17.58 12.85
CA LEU A 19 -13.89 16.16 12.74
C LEU A 19 -12.82 15.93 11.65
N VAL A 20 -12.87 16.68 10.55
CA VAL A 20 -11.88 16.57 9.45
C VAL A 20 -10.49 17.09 9.88
N ALA A 21 -10.43 18.07 10.78
CA ALA A 21 -9.16 18.61 11.30
C ALA A 21 -8.39 17.65 12.22
N ALA A 22 -9.05 16.62 12.77
CA ALA A 22 -8.44 15.69 13.72
C ALA A 22 -7.74 14.47 13.08
N ILE A 23 -7.88 14.26 11.76
CA ILE A 23 -7.32 13.09 11.06
C ILE A 23 -5.93 13.40 10.46
N GLY A 24 -5.44 14.64 10.58
CA GLY A 24 -4.22 15.12 9.92
C GLY A 24 -2.94 15.16 10.76
N MET A 25 -2.72 14.23 11.71
CA MET A 25 -1.51 14.26 12.55
C MET A 25 -0.91 12.88 12.81
N ASN A 26 -0.28 12.31 11.78
CA ASN A 26 0.74 11.28 11.94
C ASN A 26 2.08 11.82 11.39
N SER A 27 2.63 12.86 12.05
CA SER A 27 3.97 13.36 11.75
C SER A 27 5.02 12.47 12.42
N GLY A 28 5.22 11.28 11.85
CA GLY A 28 6.33 10.39 12.19
C GLY A 28 7.44 10.50 11.16
N THR A 29 7.99 11.69 10.93
CA THR A 29 9.19 11.83 10.08
C THR A 29 10.41 11.36 10.86
N VAL A 30 10.80 10.10 10.66
CA VAL A 30 12.17 9.66 10.93
C VAL A 30 13.11 10.51 10.05
N PRO A 31 14.13 11.18 10.60
CA PRO A 31 15.10 11.89 9.78
C PRO A 31 15.98 10.85 9.08
N VAL A 32 15.60 10.45 7.87
CA VAL A 32 16.48 9.69 7.00
C VAL A 32 17.51 10.69 6.47
N SER A 33 18.73 10.65 7.03
CA SER A 33 19.87 11.37 6.47
C SER A 33 20.26 10.76 5.14
N VAL A 34 19.54 11.13 4.07
CA VAL A 34 19.93 10.81 2.69
C VAL A 34 20.86 11.91 2.20
N VAL A 35 22.16 11.77 2.49
CA VAL A 35 23.17 12.37 1.61
C VAL A 35 23.19 11.51 0.35
N GLY A 36 22.28 11.80 -0.57
CA GLY A 36 22.22 11.19 -1.89
C GLY A 36 22.68 12.20 -2.93
N SER A 37 23.68 11.83 -3.71
CA SER A 37 24.10 12.54 -4.91
C SER A 37 22.91 12.75 -5.86
N PRO A 38 22.82 13.89 -6.56
CA PRO A 38 21.62 14.29 -7.31
C PRO A 38 21.33 13.51 -8.61
N PHE A 39 21.86 12.29 -8.79
CA PHE A 39 21.80 11.58 -10.07
C PHE A 39 21.56 10.05 -10.01
N GLU A 40 21.17 9.47 -8.88
CA GLU A 40 20.63 8.10 -8.90
C GLU A 40 19.10 8.15 -8.77
N GLU A 41 18.42 7.97 -9.90
CA GLU A 41 17.05 7.45 -9.91
C GLU A 41 17.10 6.08 -9.23
N ARG A 42 16.84 6.04 -7.93
CA ARG A 42 16.96 4.81 -7.16
C ARG A 42 15.87 3.85 -7.62
N ALA A 43 16.30 2.74 -8.22
CA ALA A 43 15.43 1.62 -8.52
C ALA A 43 14.60 1.25 -7.27
N MET A 44 13.31 1.05 -7.46
CA MET A 44 12.39 0.67 -6.40
C MET A 44 12.79 -0.72 -5.85
N PRO A 45 12.83 -0.92 -4.53
CA PRO A 45 13.00 -2.26 -3.96
C PRO A 45 11.87 -3.19 -4.40
N VAL A 46 12.20 -4.44 -4.73
CA VAL A 46 11.20 -5.41 -5.23
C VAL A 46 10.11 -5.69 -4.20
N GLU A 47 10.46 -5.67 -2.91
CA GLU A 47 9.53 -5.89 -1.83
C GLU A 47 8.45 -4.80 -1.80
N ASP A 48 8.83 -3.57 -2.08
CA ASP A 48 7.91 -2.44 -2.15
C ASP A 48 7.04 -2.54 -3.42
N TYR A 49 7.61 -2.98 -4.54
CA TYR A 49 6.84 -3.24 -5.77
C TYR A 49 5.76 -4.29 -5.52
N VAL A 50 6.12 -5.42 -4.90
CA VAL A 50 5.14 -6.48 -4.58
C VAL A 50 4.08 -5.95 -3.62
N ARG A 51 4.44 -5.15 -2.60
CA ARG A 51 3.46 -4.55 -1.68
C ARG A 51 2.45 -3.65 -2.38
N LEU A 52 2.91 -2.78 -3.29
CA LEU A 52 2.03 -1.86 -4.01
C LEU A 52 1.13 -2.56 -5.01
N ASN A 53 1.58 -3.67 -5.60
CA ASN A 53 0.90 -4.33 -6.70
C ASN A 53 0.29 -5.69 -6.32
N ILE A 54 0.25 -6.07 -5.03
CA ILE A 54 -0.15 -7.42 -4.58
C ILE A 54 -1.54 -7.83 -5.08
N SER A 55 -2.48 -6.88 -5.14
CA SER A 55 -3.83 -7.07 -5.68
C SER A 55 -3.88 -7.43 -7.16
N GLU A 56 -2.92 -6.93 -7.94
CA GLU A 56 -2.80 -7.21 -9.37
C GLU A 56 -2.00 -8.48 -9.63
N LEU A 57 -0.97 -8.71 -8.81
CA LEU A 57 -0.07 -9.86 -8.92
C LEU A 57 -0.73 -11.18 -8.51
N SER A 58 -1.66 -11.14 -7.54
CA SER A 58 -2.33 -12.34 -7.05
C SER A 58 -3.23 -12.98 -8.13
N PRO A 59 -3.12 -14.31 -8.36
CA PRO A 59 -3.99 -15.01 -9.32
C PRO A 59 -5.43 -15.19 -8.80
N VAL A 60 -5.65 -14.98 -7.50
CA VAL A 60 -6.98 -14.96 -6.88
C VAL A 60 -7.38 -13.53 -6.54
N LYS A 61 -8.69 -13.28 -6.49
CA LYS A 61 -9.26 -11.96 -6.17
C LYS A 61 -9.64 -11.84 -4.71
N GLU A 62 -9.62 -10.60 -4.22
CA GLU A 62 -10.07 -10.24 -2.88
C GLU A 62 -11.56 -10.49 -2.70
N SER A 63 -11.93 -10.78 -1.45
CA SER A 63 -13.31 -10.93 -1.02
C SER A 63 -13.99 -9.58 -0.77
N LEU A 64 -15.22 -9.42 -1.27
CA LEU A 64 -16.18 -8.36 -0.87
C LEU A 64 -15.65 -6.92 -0.91
N GLY A 65 -14.69 -6.62 -1.79
CA GLY A 65 -14.14 -5.27 -1.97
C GLY A 65 -13.06 -4.87 -0.96
N GLY A 66 -12.45 -5.82 -0.26
CA GLY A 66 -11.19 -5.61 0.44
C GLY A 66 -10.00 -5.46 -0.52
N SER A 67 -8.83 -5.12 0.02
CA SER A 67 -7.56 -5.12 -0.72
C SER A 67 -6.59 -6.07 -0.05
N PHE A 68 -5.80 -6.79 -0.85
CA PHE A 68 -4.71 -7.57 -0.33
C PHE A 68 -3.66 -6.66 0.32
N PHE A 69 -3.09 -7.12 1.43
CA PHE A 69 -1.92 -6.52 2.04
C PHE A 69 -0.88 -7.58 2.39
N VAL A 70 0.38 -7.22 2.23
CA VAL A 70 1.52 -8.10 2.51
C VAL A 70 1.81 -8.11 4.01
N THR A 71 1.85 -9.30 4.60
CA THR A 71 2.20 -9.52 6.01
C THR A 71 3.66 -9.88 6.21
N SER A 72 4.28 -10.54 5.22
CA SER A 72 5.71 -10.85 5.21
C SER A 72 6.19 -11.04 3.77
N ILE A 73 7.43 -10.65 3.50
CA ILE A 73 8.05 -10.84 2.18
C ILE A 73 9.55 -10.99 2.34
N GLU A 74 10.09 -11.96 1.60
CA GLU A 74 11.52 -12.17 1.45
C GLU A 74 11.83 -12.29 -0.03
N ALA A 75 12.74 -11.45 -0.55
CA ALA A 75 13.20 -11.52 -1.93
C ALA A 75 14.72 -11.63 -1.97
N ARG A 76 15.23 -12.51 -2.83
CA ARG A 76 16.67 -12.68 -3.05
C ARG A 76 16.94 -13.23 -4.44
N ALA A 77 17.91 -12.62 -5.12
CA ALA A 77 18.46 -13.12 -6.37
C ALA A 77 17.41 -13.44 -7.47
N GLY A 78 16.41 -12.56 -7.64
CA GLY A 78 15.40 -12.70 -8.70
C GLY A 78 14.23 -13.62 -8.37
N ALA A 79 14.12 -14.09 -7.13
CA ALA A 79 12.96 -14.82 -6.64
C ALA A 79 12.62 -14.41 -5.21
N GLY A 80 11.43 -14.78 -4.75
CA GLY A 80 11.02 -14.54 -3.37
C GLY A 80 9.77 -15.29 -2.97
N THR A 81 9.46 -15.22 -1.68
CA THR A 81 8.22 -15.72 -1.11
C THR A 81 7.50 -14.57 -0.41
N VAL A 82 6.19 -14.49 -0.60
CA VAL A 82 5.34 -13.48 0.02
C VAL A 82 4.17 -14.12 0.75
N ARG A 83 3.83 -13.59 1.91
CA ARG A 83 2.61 -13.87 2.66
C ARG A 83 1.72 -12.64 2.62
N TYR A 84 0.46 -12.82 2.29
CA TYR A 84 -0.49 -11.73 2.12
C TYR A 84 -1.92 -12.19 2.42
N GLU A 85 -2.79 -11.24 2.78
CA GLU A 85 -4.18 -11.53 3.15
C GLU A 85 -5.12 -10.36 2.82
N ASP A 86 -6.42 -10.62 2.75
CA ASP A 86 -7.50 -9.63 2.55
C ASP A 86 -8.41 -9.48 3.78
N GLY A 87 -7.97 -10.01 4.92
CA GLY A 87 -8.73 -10.10 6.17
C GLY A 87 -9.73 -11.27 6.23
N HIS A 88 -9.94 -12.01 5.14
CA HIS A 88 -10.77 -13.22 5.11
C HIS A 88 -9.94 -14.47 4.78
N SER A 89 -9.08 -14.35 3.78
CA SER A 89 -8.19 -15.42 3.30
C SER A 89 -6.74 -14.95 3.39
N ALA A 90 -5.86 -15.89 3.76
CA ALA A 90 -4.42 -15.68 3.81
C ALA A 90 -3.74 -16.65 2.84
N TYR A 91 -2.75 -16.13 2.11
CA TYR A 91 -2.04 -16.85 1.07
C TYR A 91 -0.53 -16.76 1.29
N THR A 92 0.17 -17.79 0.83
CA THR A 92 1.62 -17.75 0.63
C THR A 92 1.88 -18.01 -0.84
N ALA A 93 2.69 -17.17 -1.49
CA ALA A 93 3.03 -17.32 -2.89
C ALA A 93 4.54 -17.22 -3.11
N ASP A 94 5.01 -17.94 -4.11
CA ASP A 94 6.36 -17.80 -4.66
C ASP A 94 6.30 -16.92 -5.91
N PHE A 95 7.30 -16.06 -6.08
CA PHE A 95 7.39 -15.18 -7.23
C PHE A 95 8.81 -15.14 -7.79
N ALA A 96 8.92 -14.91 -9.10
CA ALA A 96 10.18 -14.70 -9.79
C ALA A 96 10.13 -13.36 -10.55
N TYR A 97 11.24 -12.63 -10.56
CA TYR A 97 11.33 -11.31 -11.16
C TYR A 97 12.68 -11.06 -11.82
N SER A 98 12.73 -10.07 -12.70
CA SER A 98 13.98 -9.46 -13.15
C SER A 98 13.94 -7.95 -12.99
N ILE A 99 15.12 -7.34 -12.96
CA ILE A 99 15.31 -5.90 -12.99
C ILE A 99 16.06 -5.59 -14.29
N ASP A 100 15.50 -4.69 -15.10
CA ASP A 100 16.14 -4.26 -16.34
C ASP A 100 17.26 -3.22 -16.10
N GLU A 101 17.92 -2.78 -17.17
CA GLU A 101 19.01 -1.78 -17.11
C GLU A 101 18.57 -0.41 -16.56
N ARG A 102 17.26 -0.15 -16.51
CA ARG A 102 16.65 1.10 -16.00
C ARG A 102 16.14 0.95 -14.58
N GLY A 103 16.29 -0.22 -13.97
CA GLY A 103 15.75 -0.49 -12.63
C GLY A 103 14.26 -0.83 -12.62
N ALA A 104 13.63 -1.05 -13.78
CA ALA A 104 12.23 -1.47 -13.84
C ALA A 104 12.11 -2.96 -13.49
N ILE A 105 11.13 -3.28 -12.64
CA ILE A 105 10.85 -4.65 -12.21
C ILE A 105 9.89 -5.29 -13.21
N ASP A 106 10.29 -6.44 -13.73
CA ASP A 106 9.48 -7.31 -14.57
C ASP A 106 9.13 -8.59 -13.79
N MET A 107 7.85 -8.78 -13.48
CA MET A 107 7.36 -9.96 -12.75
C MET A 107 7.17 -11.12 -13.72
N ARG A 108 7.95 -12.19 -13.53
CA ARG A 108 7.95 -13.36 -14.43
C ARG A 108 6.96 -14.44 -14.02
N SER A 109 6.79 -14.65 -12.72
CA SER A 109 5.80 -15.60 -12.18
C SER A 109 5.33 -15.18 -10.80
N PHE A 110 4.11 -15.61 -10.46
CA PHE A 110 3.52 -15.43 -9.14
C PHE A 110 2.55 -16.61 -8.89
N GLU A 111 2.93 -17.53 -8.02
CA GLU A 111 2.25 -18.82 -7.83
C GLU A 111 1.92 -19.04 -6.36
N ILE A 112 0.64 -19.25 -6.05
CA ILE A 112 0.19 -19.56 -4.69
C ILE A 112 0.60 -21.00 -4.33
N ARG A 113 1.16 -21.20 -3.13
CA ARG A 113 1.42 -22.52 -2.57
C ARG A 113 0.10 -23.17 -2.14
N GLU A 114 -0.13 -24.40 -2.60
CA GLU A 114 -1.25 -25.24 -2.15
C GLU A 114 -1.08 -25.77 -0.72
#